data_AF-A0A2G9V3Z8-F1
#
_entry.id   AF-A0A2G9V3Z8-F1
#
_cell.length_a   1.000
_cell.length_b   1.000
_cell.length_c   1.000
_cell.angle_alpha   90.00
_cell.angle_beta   90.00
_cell.angle_gamma   90.00
#
_symmetry.space_group_name_H-M   'P 1'
#
loop_
_entity.id
_entity.type
_entity.pdbx_description
1 polymer ?
#
loop_
_entity_poly.entity_id
_entity_poly.type
_entity_poly.pdbx_seq_one_letter_code
_entity_poly.pdbx_strand_id
1 'polypeptide(L)'
;MRSKGPAFLRDVTDDVRAQFDNLWKDHSIPREEKPEKFKELASKLLNAEQLKEFNKFHAALQRRREEFQKKVEQLTPEARAAHEKLTKLREERHKIFMEASESVRAELNQLYHDDRVKMREGRRHH
;
A
#
# COMPACT_ATOMS: atom_id res chain seq x y z
N MET A 1 -4.13 19.96 13.97
CA MET A 1 -4.42 19.16 12.76
C MET A 1 -4.15 17.70 13.08
N ARG A 2 -5.08 16.77 12.86
CA ARG A 2 -4.79 15.33 13.04
C ARG A 2 -3.70 14.93 12.04
N SER A 3 -2.55 14.46 12.52
CA SER A 3 -1.50 13.88 11.69
C SER A 3 -2.12 12.80 10.80
N LYS A 4 -2.24 13.05 9.49
CA LYS A 4 -2.73 12.05 8.53
C LYS A 4 -1.63 10.99 8.38
N GLY A 5 -1.87 9.77 8.86
CA GLY A 5 -0.95 8.65 8.67
C GLY A 5 -0.83 7.73 9.89
N PRO A 6 0.02 6.70 9.79
CA PRO A 6 0.33 5.79 10.89
C PRO A 6 0.86 6.52 12.13
N ALA A 7 0.63 5.95 13.31
CA ALA A 7 1.02 6.57 14.59
C ALA A 7 2.52 6.89 14.70
N PHE A 8 3.38 6.09 14.07
CA PHE A 8 4.84 6.30 14.07
C PHE A 8 5.30 7.54 13.27
N LEU A 9 4.40 8.17 12.50
CA LEU A 9 4.68 9.41 11.72
C LEU A 9 3.97 10.64 12.31
N ARG A 10 3.49 10.59 13.55
CA ARG A 10 2.72 11.69 14.15
C ARG A 10 3.55 12.97 14.27
N ASP A 11 4.78 12.84 14.77
CA ASP A 11 5.66 13.96 15.16
C ASP A 11 6.99 13.94 14.38
N VAL A 12 7.00 13.34 13.18
CA VAL A 12 8.16 13.42 12.28
C VAL A 12 8.14 14.72 11.48
N THR A 13 9.30 15.14 10.99
CA THR A 13 9.40 16.26 10.04
C THR A 13 8.71 15.91 8.72
N ASP A 14 8.28 16.92 7.97
CA ASP A 14 7.64 16.71 6.66
C ASP A 14 8.59 16.03 5.66
N ASP A 15 9.90 16.26 5.77
CA ASP A 15 10.91 15.56 4.97
C ASP A 15 10.91 14.05 5.25
N VAL A 16 10.99 13.66 6.53
CA VAL A 16 10.93 12.24 6.92
C VAL A 16 9.60 11.64 6.46
N ARG A 17 8.48 12.33 6.65
CA ARG A 17 7.16 11.86 6.16
C ARG A 17 7.16 11.66 4.64
N ALA A 18 7.72 12.58 3.87
CA ALA A 18 7.81 12.46 2.42
C ALA A 18 8.62 11.23 1.99
N GLN A 19 9.69 10.87 2.71
CA GLN A 19 10.45 9.66 2.43
C GLN A 19 9.62 8.38 2.63
N PHE A 20 8.83 8.31 3.71
CA PHE A 20 7.90 7.20 3.93
C PHE A 20 6.79 7.15 2.87
N ASP A 21 6.22 8.30 2.50
CA ASP A 21 5.18 8.38 1.47
C ASP A 21 5.72 7.99 0.08
N ASN A 22 6.95 8.40 -0.25
CA ASN A 22 7.62 8.03 -1.49
C ASN A 22 7.83 6.52 -1.53
N LEU A 23 8.33 5.90 -0.45
CA LEU A 23 8.44 4.44 -0.38
C LEU A 23 7.08 3.73 -0.46
N TRP A 24 6.03 4.34 0.11
CA TRP A 24 4.68 3.80 0.05
C TRP A 24 4.12 3.80 -1.37
N LYS A 25 4.32 4.92 -2.08
CA LYS A 25 3.86 5.16 -3.45
C LYS A 25 4.82 4.60 -4.49
N ASP A 26 6.01 4.16 -4.10
CA ASP A 26 6.96 3.56 -5.02
C ASP A 26 6.38 2.25 -5.54
N HIS A 27 5.87 2.31 -6.75
CA HIS A 27 5.26 1.19 -7.44
C HIS A 27 6.31 0.29 -8.09
N SER A 28 7.60 0.67 -8.11
CA SER A 28 8.68 -0.20 -8.58
C SER A 28 9.07 -1.28 -7.58
N ILE A 29 8.79 -1.06 -6.28
CA ILE A 29 9.15 -2.01 -5.23
C ILE A 29 7.98 -2.99 -5.00
N PRO A 30 8.22 -4.31 -5.10
CA PRO A 30 7.23 -5.32 -4.79
C PRO A 30 6.65 -5.15 -3.38
N ARG A 31 5.35 -5.43 -3.22
CA ARG A 31 4.67 -5.32 -1.92
C ARG A 31 5.29 -6.19 -0.84
N GLU A 32 5.97 -7.27 -1.22
CA GLU A 32 6.62 -8.19 -0.30
C GLU A 32 7.96 -7.66 0.23
N GLU A 33 8.66 -6.85 -0.56
CA GLU A 33 9.91 -6.20 -0.18
C GLU A 33 9.68 -4.88 0.57
N LYS A 34 8.52 -4.24 0.36
CA LYS A 34 8.17 -2.98 1.05
C LYS A 34 8.32 -3.05 2.58
N PRO A 35 7.84 -4.08 3.30
CA PRO A 35 8.01 -4.19 4.74
C PRO A 35 9.47 -4.09 5.21
N GLU A 36 10.40 -4.71 4.49
CA GLU A 36 11.82 -4.67 4.82
C GLU A 36 12.39 -3.28 4.58
N LYS A 37 12.10 -2.67 3.43
CA LYS A 37 12.52 -1.29 3.15
C LYS A 37 11.93 -0.28 4.15
N PHE A 38 10.69 -0.49 4.59
CA PHE A 38 10.07 0.33 5.63
C PHE A 38 10.79 0.18 6.97
N LYS A 39 11.20 -1.05 7.32
CA LYS A 39 11.95 -1.33 8.54
C LYS A 39 13.34 -0.69 8.51
N GLU A 40 14.03 -0.77 7.38
CA GLU A 40 15.32 -0.09 7.19
C GLU A 40 15.18 1.42 7.32
N LEU A 41 14.20 2.02 6.63
CA LEU A 41 13.94 3.46 6.69
C LEU A 41 13.57 3.90 8.11
N ALA A 42 12.74 3.10 8.79
CA ALA A 42 12.38 3.33 10.19
C ALA A 42 13.60 3.31 11.10
N SER A 43 14.50 2.33 10.97
CA SER A 43 15.71 2.23 11.79
C SER A 43 16.67 3.42 11.61
N LYS A 44 16.67 4.05 10.44
CA LYS A 44 17.56 5.17 10.10
C LYS A 44 17.00 6.52 10.53
N LEU A 45 15.69 6.73 10.43
CA LEU A 45 15.08 8.05 10.56
C LEU A 45 14.24 8.25 11.83
N LEU A 46 13.74 7.16 12.43
CA LEU A 46 12.84 7.26 13.57
C LEU A 46 13.60 7.20 14.90
N ASN A 47 13.10 7.94 15.88
CA ASN A 47 13.60 7.87 17.25
C ASN A 47 13.06 6.63 17.99
N ALA A 48 13.51 6.40 19.23
CA ALA A 48 13.14 5.22 20.01
C ALA A 48 11.62 5.07 20.25
N GLU A 49 10.90 6.18 20.50
CA GLU A 49 9.45 6.16 20.70
C GLU A 49 8.70 5.85 19.40
N GLN A 50 9.11 6.46 18.29
CA GLN A 50 8.57 6.24 16.96
C GLN A 50 8.86 4.81 16.47
N LEU A 51 10.04 4.26 16.76
CA LEU A 51 10.38 2.87 16.46
C LEU A 51 9.48 1.89 17.22
N LYS A 52 9.12 2.19 18.47
CA LYS A 52 8.17 1.36 19.24
C LYS A 52 6.80 1.32 18.56
N GLU A 53 6.30 2.47 18.11
CA GLU A 53 5.04 2.54 17.36
C GLU A 53 5.14 1.90 15.97
N PHE A 54 6.29 2.03 15.30
CA PHE A 54 6.55 1.36 14.02
C PHE A 54 6.54 -0.16 14.19
N ASN A 55 7.17 -0.70 15.22
CA ASN A 55 7.18 -2.13 15.49
C ASN A 55 5.78 -2.67 15.79
N LYS A 56 4.94 -1.94 16.52
CA LYS A 56 3.52 -2.30 16.72
C LYS A 56 2.77 -2.32 15.39
N PHE A 57 2.96 -1.29 14.56
CA PHE A 57 2.35 -1.20 13.24
C PHE A 57 2.79 -2.36 12.34
N HIS A 58 4.10 -2.66 12.30
CA HIS A 58 4.67 -3.75 11.53
C HIS A 58 4.13 -5.11 12.00
N ALA A 59 4.07 -5.34 13.32
CA ALA A 59 3.50 -6.57 13.87
C ALA A 59 2.01 -6.73 13.52
N ALA A 60 1.23 -5.65 13.58
CA ALA A 60 -0.17 -5.68 13.17
C ALA A 60 -0.33 -5.98 11.67
N LEU A 61 0.56 -5.44 10.83
CA LEU A 61 0.58 -5.72 9.39
C LEU A 61 0.90 -7.19 9.10
N GLN A 62 1.88 -7.76 9.81
CA GLN A 62 2.24 -9.19 9.70
C GLN A 62 1.08 -10.09 10.14
N ARG A 63 0.46 -9.82 11.30
CA ARG A 63 -0.73 -10.56 11.75
C ARG A 63 -1.86 -10.52 10.72
N ARG A 64 -2.14 -9.35 10.15
CA ARG A 64 -3.16 -9.21 9.10
C ARG A 64 -2.81 -10.02 7.85
N ARG A 65 -1.53 -10.11 7.49
CA ARG A 65 -1.05 -10.94 6.37
C ARG A 65 -1.27 -12.42 6.66
N GLU A 66 -0.89 -12.88 7.86
CA GLU A 66 -1.10 -14.26 8.29
C GLU A 66 -2.58 -14.64 8.34
N GLU A 67 -3.43 -13.78 8.91
CA GLU A 67 -4.88 -13.98 8.93
C GLU A 67 -5.49 -14.05 7.53
N PHE A 68 -5.01 -13.20 6.62
CA PHE A 68 -5.42 -13.25 5.23
C PHE A 68 -5.00 -14.56 4.57
N GLN A 69 -3.77 -15.00 4.80
CA GLN A 69 -3.25 -16.26 4.28
C GLN A 69 -4.09 -17.46 4.77
N LYS A 70 -4.42 -17.50 6.07
CA LYS A 70 -5.33 -18.51 6.64
C LYS A 70 -6.70 -18.50 5.96
N LYS A 71 -7.25 -17.32 5.66
CA LYS A 71 -8.52 -17.22 4.92
C LYS A 71 -8.40 -17.77 3.50
N VAL A 72 -7.29 -17.50 2.81
CA VAL A 72 -7.01 -18.05 1.48
C VAL A 72 -6.87 -19.58 1.52
N GLU A 73 -6.24 -20.11 2.56
CA GLU A 73 -6.12 -21.56 2.78
C GLU A 73 -7.47 -22.23 3.06
N GLN A 74 -8.38 -21.53 3.73
CA GLN A 74 -9.74 -22.00 4.00
C GLN A 74 -10.69 -21.87 2.79
N LEU A 75 -10.27 -21.25 1.69
CA LEU A 75 -11.09 -21.16 0.48
C LEU A 75 -11.31 -22.54 -0.14
N THR A 76 -12.47 -22.71 -0.77
CA THR A 76 -12.71 -23.84 -1.66
C THR A 76 -11.71 -23.82 -2.83
N PRO A 77 -11.41 -24.98 -3.46
CA PRO A 77 -10.51 -25.04 -4.59
C PRO A 77 -10.88 -24.07 -5.73
N GLU A 78 -12.19 -23.93 -6.00
CA GLU A 78 -12.71 -22.99 -7.00
C GLU A 78 -12.45 -21.52 -6.62
N ALA A 79 -12.74 -21.14 -5.36
CA ALA A 79 -12.49 -19.79 -4.89
C ALA A 79 -10.99 -19.46 -4.84
N ARG A 80 -10.14 -20.45 -4.50
CA ARG A 80 -8.68 -20.30 -4.54
C ARG A 80 -8.17 -20.11 -5.97
N ALA A 81 -8.67 -20.89 -6.92
CA ALA A 81 -8.32 -20.74 -8.34
C ALA A 81 -8.76 -19.36 -8.88
N ALA A 82 -9.94 -18.87 -8.49
CA ALA A 82 -10.36 -17.51 -8.82
C ALA A 82 -9.45 -16.44 -8.19
N HIS A 83 -9.09 -16.61 -6.90
CA HIS A 83 -8.17 -15.70 -6.20
C HIS A 83 -6.78 -15.64 -6.86
N GLU A 84 -6.23 -16.78 -7.30
CA GLU A 84 -4.97 -16.82 -8.05
C GLU A 84 -5.07 -16.07 -9.39
N LYS A 85 -6.14 -16.30 -10.17
CA LYS A 85 -6.35 -15.58 -11.43
C LYS A 85 -6.45 -14.07 -11.21
N LEU A 86 -7.17 -13.64 -10.18
CA LEU A 86 -7.27 -12.22 -9.81
C LEU A 86 -5.92 -11.65 -9.36
N THR A 87 -5.12 -12.43 -8.64
CA THR A 87 -3.76 -12.04 -8.23
C THR A 87 -2.87 -11.85 -9.44
N LYS A 88 -2.85 -12.80 -10.39
CA LYS A 88 -2.07 -12.71 -11.63
C LYS A 88 -2.48 -11.51 -12.48
N LEU A 89 -3.77 -11.28 -12.69
CA LEU A 89 -4.27 -10.10 -13.42
C LEU A 89 -3.82 -8.80 -12.75
N ARG A 90 -3.78 -8.76 -11.42
CA ARG A 90 -3.32 -7.60 -10.67
C ARG A 90 -1.82 -7.35 -10.89
N GLU A 91 -1.03 -8.39 -10.92
CA GLU A 91 0.42 -8.35 -11.20
C GLU A 91 0.70 -7.93 -12.63
N GLU A 92 0.00 -8.51 -13.61
CA GLU A 92 0.11 -8.14 -15.03
C GLU A 92 -0.26 -6.68 -15.25
N ARG A 93 -1.40 -6.24 -14.69
CA ARG A 93 -1.80 -4.82 -14.71
C ARG A 93 -0.73 -3.94 -14.09
N HIS A 94 -0.15 -4.37 -12.98
CA HIS A 94 0.91 -3.61 -12.31
C HIS A 94 2.18 -3.53 -13.17
N LYS A 95 2.57 -4.63 -13.81
CA LYS A 95 3.69 -4.69 -14.73
C LYS A 95 3.50 -3.74 -15.91
N ILE A 96 2.36 -3.81 -16.61
CA ILE A 96 2.01 -2.89 -17.71
C ILE A 96 2.09 -1.45 -17.24
N PHE A 97 1.54 -1.17 -16.05
CA PHE A 97 1.58 0.18 -15.49
C PHE A 97 3.01 0.65 -15.23
N MET A 98 3.90 -0.22 -14.76
CA MET A 98 5.30 0.13 -14.46
C MET A 98 6.20 0.21 -15.70
N GLU A 99 5.89 -0.53 -16.76
CA GLU A 99 6.57 -0.44 -18.07
C GLU A 99 6.21 0.84 -18.82
N ALA A 100 5.07 1.46 -18.51
CA ALA A 100 4.68 2.74 -19.08
C ALA A 100 5.57 3.90 -18.57
N SER A 101 5.78 4.90 -19.42
CA SER A 101 6.54 6.10 -19.06
C SER A 101 5.87 6.87 -17.92
N GLU A 102 6.63 7.72 -17.22
CA GLU A 102 6.09 8.56 -16.14
C GLU A 102 4.94 9.47 -16.61
N SER A 103 5.04 10.04 -17.80
CA SER A 103 3.96 10.85 -18.40
C SER A 103 2.69 10.05 -18.62
N VAL A 104 2.79 8.85 -19.19
CA VAL A 104 1.64 7.95 -19.44
C VAL A 104 1.03 7.48 -18.12
N ARG A 105 1.85 7.14 -17.12
CA ARG A 105 1.36 6.79 -15.77
C ARG A 105 0.61 7.96 -15.12
N ALA A 106 1.06 9.19 -15.31
CA ALA A 106 0.39 10.38 -14.79
C ALA A 106 -0.99 10.58 -15.43
N GLU A 107 -1.08 10.47 -16.76
CA GLU A 107 -2.36 10.55 -17.49
C GLU A 107 -3.33 9.44 -17.08
N LEU A 108 -2.86 8.19 -17.00
CA LEU A 108 -3.68 7.06 -16.54
C LEU A 108 -4.14 7.24 -15.09
N ASN A 109 -3.27 7.76 -14.21
CA ASN A 109 -3.66 8.06 -12.83
C ASN A 109 -4.75 9.13 -12.77
N GLN A 110 -4.67 10.18 -13.59
CA GLN A 110 -5.69 11.22 -13.66
C GLN A 110 -7.04 10.64 -14.12
N LEU A 111 -7.03 9.87 -15.21
CA LEU A 111 -8.22 9.20 -15.73
C LEU A 111 -8.91 8.33 -14.66
N TYR A 112 -8.16 7.46 -13.99
CA TYR A 112 -8.71 6.59 -12.95
C TYR A 112 -9.03 7.31 -11.64
N HIS A 113 -8.47 8.49 -11.39
CA HIS A 113 -8.82 9.29 -10.22
C HIS A 113 -10.18 9.97 -10.43
N ASP A 114 -10.42 10.51 -11.63
CA ASP A 114 -11.68 11.17 -12.01
C ASP A 114 -12.85 10.18 -11.99
N ASP A 115 -12.66 8.96 -12.49
CA ASP A 115 -13.69 7.91 -12.45
C ASP A 115 -14.08 7.53 -11.02
N ARG A 116 -13.11 7.48 -10.10
CA ARG A 116 -13.36 7.17 -8.68
C ARG A 116 -14.10 8.30 -7.97
N VAL A 117 -13.88 9.55 -8.36
CA VAL A 117 -14.62 10.71 -7.83
C VAL A 117 -16.06 10.67 -8.33
N LYS A 118 -16.27 10.50 -9.64
CA LYS A 118 -17.60 10.39 -10.25
C LYS A 118 -18.43 9.24 -9.66
N MET A 119 -17.84 8.07 -9.43
CA MET A 119 -18.53 6.94 -8.78
C MET A 119 -18.91 7.18 -7.31
N ARG A 120 -18.22 8.09 -6.62
CA ARG A 120 -18.55 8.45 -5.22
C ARG A 120 -19.65 9.50 -5.16
N GLU A 121 -19.67 10.41 -6.12
CA GLU A 121 -20.73 11.42 -6.26
C GLU A 121 -22.05 10.79 -6.70
N GLY A 122 -22.03 9.86 -7.66
CA GLY A 122 -23.21 9.12 -8.07
C GLY A 122 -23.84 8.26 -6.95
N ARG A 123 -23.06 7.84 -5.96
CA ARG A 123 -23.55 7.09 -4.77
C ARG A 123 -24.08 7.97 -3.64
N ARG A 124 -23.87 9.30 -3.68
CA ARG A 124 -24.40 10.25 -2.69
C ARG A 124 -25.76 10.80 -3.05
N HIS A 125 -26.19 10.62 -4.30
CA HIS A 125 -27.48 11.07 -4.83
C HIS A 125 -28.54 9.96 -4.91
N HIS A 126 -28.30 8.83 -4.23
CA HIS A 126 -29.19 7.68 -4.25
C HIS A 126 -29.55 7.19 -2.85
#